data_AF-E0SQK0-F1
#
_entry.id   AF-E0SQK0-F1
#
_cell.length_a   1.000
_cell.length_b   1.000
_cell.length_c   1.000
_cell.angle_alpha   90.00
_cell.angle_beta   90.00
_cell.angle_gamma   90.00
#
_symmetry.space_group_name_H-M   'P 1'
#
loop_
_entity.id
_entity.type
_entity.pdbx_description
1 polymer ?
#
loop_
_entity_poly.entity_id
_entity_poly.type
_entity_poly.pdbx_seq_one_letter_code
_entity_poly.pdbx_strand_id
1 'polypeptide(L)'
;MGRRPNSERNEKICTSRSMNFLEETLTIKNKEEIRYWSRNAMNGTDIDLPSEKGIYTLILFIKEAIEISVGSLGVISFTPGYYIYIGSAKNFGGLKSRVTRHFNKSKRRKFWHIDYLTASQHVEIIGVIYSTITNSTEIDYESILANNVLNNECFTIACPRFGASDKRRDVSHLYKCICHINRCINNVVSLFYSIGLNPRTIFRF
;
A
#
# COMPACT_ATOMS: atom_id res chain seq x y z
N MET A 1 29.55 -17.75 20.69
CA MET A 1 28.82 -18.18 19.47
C MET A 1 27.36 -17.78 19.59
N GLY A 2 27.01 -16.57 19.13
CA GLY A 2 25.64 -16.08 19.18
C GLY A 2 24.83 -16.61 17.99
N ARG A 3 23.74 -17.33 18.26
CA ARG A 3 22.79 -17.76 17.23
C ARG A 3 22.13 -16.53 16.61
N ARG A 4 22.24 -16.36 15.29
CA ARG A 4 21.52 -15.34 14.51
C ARG A 4 20.01 -15.63 14.59
N PRO A 5 19.14 -14.62 14.76
CA PRO A 5 17.71 -14.83 14.65
C PRO A 5 17.32 -15.14 13.20
N ASN A 6 16.44 -16.11 13.01
CA ASN A 6 15.90 -16.62 11.75
C ASN A 6 15.54 -15.51 10.75
N SER A 7 16.36 -15.35 9.70
CA SER A 7 16.09 -14.54 8.52
C SER A 7 15.14 -15.23 7.51
N GLU A 8 14.62 -16.41 7.84
CA GLU A 8 13.78 -17.24 6.94
C GLU A 8 12.28 -16.94 7.04
N ARG A 9 11.84 -16.07 7.97
CA ARG A 9 10.41 -15.83 8.21
C ARG A 9 9.76 -14.75 7.32
N ASN A 10 10.47 -14.27 6.30
CA ASN A 10 10.00 -13.30 5.31
C ASN A 10 10.16 -13.90 3.90
N GLU A 11 9.35 -14.89 3.55
CA GLU A 11 9.27 -15.35 2.16
C GLU A 11 8.86 -14.17 1.27
N LYS A 12 9.69 -13.87 0.26
CA LYS A 12 9.36 -12.87 -0.75
C LYS A 12 8.07 -13.33 -1.45
N ILE A 13 7.09 -12.43 -1.49
CA ILE A 13 5.81 -12.56 -2.23
C ILE A 13 6.01 -12.89 -3.73
N CYS A 14 7.21 -12.65 -4.26
CA CYS A 14 7.62 -12.73 -5.67
C CYS A 14 8.07 -14.14 -6.14
N THR A 15 7.54 -15.25 -5.60
CA THR A 15 7.79 -16.60 -6.16
C THR A 15 6.48 -17.28 -6.54
N SER A 16 6.47 -18.16 -7.54
CA SER A 16 5.25 -18.86 -7.98
C SER A 16 4.60 -19.65 -6.83
N ARG A 17 5.43 -20.23 -5.96
CA ARG A 17 5.00 -20.93 -4.75
C ARG A 17 4.41 -19.96 -3.70
N SER A 18 5.03 -18.80 -3.50
CA SER A 18 4.53 -17.74 -2.61
C SER A 18 3.21 -17.15 -3.10
N MET A 19 3.01 -17.05 -4.41
CA MET A 19 1.77 -16.53 -5.00
C MET A 19 0.60 -17.49 -4.84
N ASN A 20 0.79 -18.77 -5.14
CA ASN A 20 -0.25 -19.78 -4.91
C ASN A 20 -0.65 -19.81 -3.43
N PHE A 21 0.33 -19.69 -2.52
CA PHE A 21 0.07 -19.60 -1.09
C PHE A 21 -0.68 -18.30 -0.70
N LEU A 22 -0.41 -17.18 -1.35
CA LEU A 22 -1.19 -15.96 -1.18
C LEU A 22 -2.62 -16.16 -1.64
N GLU A 23 -2.86 -16.67 -2.85
CA GLU A 23 -4.22 -16.90 -3.35
C GLU A 23 -5.04 -17.85 -2.46
N GLU A 24 -4.40 -18.85 -1.85
CA GLU A 24 -5.04 -19.79 -0.93
C GLU A 24 -5.32 -19.20 0.45
N THR A 25 -4.48 -18.25 0.90
CA THR A 25 -4.63 -17.65 2.24
C THR A 25 -5.43 -16.35 2.23
N LEU A 26 -5.65 -15.73 1.07
CA LEU A 26 -6.31 -14.44 1.00
C LEU A 26 -7.84 -14.57 1.17
N THR A 27 -8.43 -13.76 2.04
CA THR A 27 -9.90 -13.72 2.30
C THR A 27 -10.69 -13.04 1.17
N ILE A 28 -10.12 -12.99 -0.03
CA ILE A 28 -10.75 -12.34 -1.19
C ILE A 28 -11.91 -13.22 -1.67
N LYS A 29 -13.10 -12.62 -1.84
CA LYS A 29 -14.34 -13.35 -2.10
C LYS A 29 -14.33 -14.09 -3.43
N ASN A 30 -13.63 -13.56 -4.43
CA ASN A 30 -13.47 -14.19 -5.74
C ASN A 30 -12.01 -14.12 -6.20
N LYS A 31 -11.42 -15.25 -6.60
CA LYS A 31 -10.03 -15.31 -7.10
C LYS A 31 -9.80 -14.42 -8.34
N GLU A 32 -10.83 -14.13 -9.14
CA GLU A 32 -10.74 -13.18 -10.26
C GLU A 32 -10.46 -11.73 -9.83
N GLU A 33 -10.65 -11.40 -8.55
CA GLU A 33 -10.31 -10.11 -7.96
C GLU A 33 -8.81 -9.99 -7.66
N ILE A 34 -8.04 -11.08 -7.78
CA ILE A 34 -6.59 -11.10 -7.71
C ILE A 34 -6.02 -11.05 -9.12
N ARG A 35 -5.15 -10.06 -9.36
CA ARG A 35 -4.38 -9.92 -10.60
C ARG A 35 -2.91 -9.83 -10.28
N TYR A 36 -2.08 -10.09 -11.29
CA TYR A 36 -0.63 -9.99 -11.18
C TYR A 36 -0.07 -9.09 -12.27
N TRP A 37 1.02 -8.37 -11.96
CA TRP A 37 1.82 -7.67 -12.97
C TRP A 37 3.27 -8.16 -12.94
N SER A 38 3.89 -8.18 -14.12
CA SER A 38 5.25 -8.70 -14.30
C SER A 38 6.31 -7.80 -13.68
N ARG A 39 7.32 -8.40 -13.04
CA ARG A 39 8.54 -7.73 -12.57
C ARG A 39 9.27 -6.90 -13.61
N ASN A 40 9.15 -7.26 -14.89
CA ASN A 40 9.82 -6.61 -16.02
C ASN A 40 9.07 -5.38 -16.53
N ALA A 41 7.84 -5.13 -16.06
CA ALA A 41 7.07 -3.93 -16.37
C ALA A 41 7.78 -2.69 -15.79
N MET A 42 8.43 -1.92 -16.66
CA MET A 42 9.10 -0.68 -16.31
C MET A 42 8.04 0.32 -15.78
N ASN A 43 8.22 0.82 -14.55
CA ASN A 43 7.45 1.94 -13.98
C ASN A 43 5.93 1.74 -13.77
N GLY A 44 5.43 0.50 -13.72
CA GLY A 44 4.02 0.22 -13.44
C GLY A 44 3.05 0.63 -14.55
N THR A 45 3.55 0.80 -15.79
CA THR A 45 2.73 1.07 -16.98
C THR A 45 1.81 -0.08 -17.34
N ASP A 46 2.16 -1.29 -16.93
CA ASP A 46 1.41 -2.51 -17.25
C ASP A 46 0.41 -2.90 -16.16
N ILE A 47 0.25 -2.05 -15.13
CA ILE A 47 -0.75 -2.27 -14.08
C ILE A 47 -2.11 -1.82 -14.62
N ASP A 48 -2.97 -2.80 -14.91
CA ASP A 48 -4.33 -2.57 -15.37
C ASP A 48 -5.23 -2.04 -14.24
N LEU A 49 -5.29 -0.71 -14.12
CA LEU A 49 -6.13 0.01 -13.17
C LEU A 49 -7.22 0.84 -13.88
N PRO A 50 -8.40 0.96 -13.27
CA PRO A 50 -9.48 1.81 -13.76
C PRO A 50 -9.08 3.30 -13.75
N SER A 51 -9.63 4.07 -14.69
CA SER A 51 -9.44 5.54 -14.75
C SER A 51 -10.47 6.30 -13.89
N GLU A 52 -11.35 5.55 -13.23
CA GLU A 52 -12.38 6.01 -12.32
C GLU A 52 -11.78 6.46 -10.99
N LYS A 53 -12.53 7.31 -10.27
CA LYS A 53 -12.18 7.71 -8.92
C LYS A 53 -12.25 6.51 -7.98
N GLY A 54 -11.48 6.54 -6.90
CA GLY A 54 -11.50 5.46 -5.93
C GLY A 54 -10.58 5.64 -4.74
N ILE A 55 -10.51 4.59 -3.93
CA ILE A 55 -9.59 4.45 -2.80
C ILE A 55 -8.63 3.32 -3.11
N TYR A 56 -7.39 3.48 -2.66
CA TYR A 56 -6.36 2.46 -2.79
C TYR A 56 -5.54 2.32 -1.52
N THR A 57 -4.96 1.15 -1.33
CA THR A 57 -3.89 0.87 -0.38
C THR A 57 -2.70 0.31 -1.17
N LEU A 58 -1.56 0.99 -1.09
CA LEU A 58 -0.30 0.46 -1.58
C LEU A 58 0.29 -0.49 -0.54
N ILE A 59 0.79 -1.63 -0.97
CA ILE A 59 1.61 -2.54 -0.16
C ILE A 59 3.05 -2.30 -0.55
N LEU A 60 3.86 -1.89 0.41
CA LEU A 60 5.25 -1.49 0.24
C LEU A 60 6.17 -2.48 0.96
N PHE A 61 7.32 -2.75 0.36
CA PHE A 61 8.42 -3.45 1.01
C PHE A 61 9.65 -2.54 1.04
N ILE A 62 10.15 -2.27 2.24
CA ILE A 62 11.39 -1.54 2.47
C ILE A 62 12.49 -2.57 2.75
N LYS A 63 13.50 -2.62 1.87
CA LYS A 63 14.53 -3.66 1.88
C LYS A 63 15.53 -3.53 3.03
N GLU A 64 15.86 -2.28 3.38
CA GLU A 64 16.87 -1.95 4.38
C GLU A 64 16.49 -0.67 5.14
N ALA A 65 17.20 -0.37 6.22
CA ALA A 65 16.96 0.86 6.96
C ALA A 65 17.32 2.07 6.08
N ILE A 66 16.40 3.03 5.95
CA ILE A 66 16.59 4.22 5.11
C ILE A 66 16.12 5.47 5.83
N GLU A 67 16.76 6.59 5.51
CA GLU A 67 16.31 7.92 5.93
C GLU A 67 15.86 8.71 4.71
N ILE A 68 14.70 9.36 4.82
CA ILE A 68 14.12 10.13 3.72
C ILE A 68 13.70 11.49 4.26
N SER A 69 14.13 12.55 3.58
CA SER A 69 13.59 13.90 3.79
C SER A 69 12.23 14.01 3.08
N VAL A 70 11.14 14.13 3.85
CA VAL A 70 9.75 14.11 3.38
C VAL A 70 9.11 15.49 3.56
N GLY A 71 9.40 16.40 2.63
CA GLY A 71 8.77 17.73 2.57
C GLY A 71 8.75 18.43 3.93
N SER A 72 7.57 18.85 4.39
CA SER A 72 7.37 19.54 5.67
C SER A 72 7.49 18.64 6.90
N LEU A 73 7.52 17.31 6.75
CA LEU A 73 7.70 16.37 7.87
C LEU A 73 9.18 16.20 8.27
N GLY A 74 10.12 16.78 7.52
CA GLY A 74 11.54 16.66 7.80
C GLY A 74 12.10 15.27 7.48
N VAL A 75 13.17 14.88 8.18
CA VAL A 75 13.84 13.59 8.00
C VAL A 75 13.11 12.51 8.80
N ILE A 76 12.75 11.42 8.13
CA ILE A 76 12.08 10.27 8.74
C ILE A 76 12.92 9.02 8.47
N SER A 77 13.18 8.25 9.52
CA SER A 77 13.86 6.96 9.44
C SER A 77 12.86 5.82 9.33
N PHE A 78 13.03 4.95 8.34
CA PHE A 78 12.22 3.78 8.10
C PHE A 78 13.05 2.51 8.31
N THR A 79 12.54 1.61 9.14
CA THR A 79 13.13 0.27 9.34
C THR A 79 12.72 -0.70 8.22
N PRO A 80 13.50 -1.76 7.94
CA PRO A 80 13.13 -2.78 6.97
C PRO A 80 11.78 -3.43 7.32
N GLY A 81 11.02 -3.85 6.30
CA GLY A 81 9.76 -4.58 6.45
C GLY A 81 8.64 -4.11 5.55
N TYR A 82 7.43 -4.55 5.86
CA TYR A 82 6.23 -4.25 5.07
C TYR A 82 5.47 -3.05 5.63
N TYR A 83 4.98 -2.21 4.73
CA TYR A 83 4.20 -1.03 5.05
C TYR A 83 2.97 -0.98 4.17
N ILE A 84 1.92 -0.32 4.65
CA ILE A 84 0.77 0.05 3.84
C ILE A 84 0.62 1.57 3.80
N TYR A 85 0.22 2.07 2.64
CA TYR A 85 -0.15 3.47 2.47
C TYR A 85 -1.56 3.56 1.91
N ILE A 86 -2.46 4.24 2.63
CA ILE A 86 -3.84 4.47 2.20
C ILE A 86 -3.91 5.80 1.46
N GLY A 87 -4.62 5.84 0.34
CA GLY A 87 -4.82 7.07 -0.40
C GLY A 87 -6.11 7.08 -1.21
N SER A 88 -6.51 8.28 -1.62
CA SER A 88 -7.64 8.49 -2.54
C SER A 88 -7.20 9.04 -3.90
N ALA A 89 -7.93 8.65 -4.93
CA ALA A 89 -7.74 9.10 -6.30
C ALA A 89 -8.99 9.86 -6.77
N LYS A 90 -9.13 11.11 -6.32
CA LYS A 90 -10.32 11.94 -6.58
C LYS A 90 -10.21 12.84 -7.82
N ASN A 91 -9.00 12.97 -8.39
CA ASN A 91 -8.71 13.87 -9.51
C ASN A 91 -8.91 13.19 -10.88
N PHE A 92 -8.80 13.98 -11.95
CA PHE A 92 -8.84 13.47 -13.33
C PHE A 92 -7.79 12.36 -13.56
N GLY A 93 -8.21 11.31 -14.26
CA GLY A 93 -7.42 10.09 -14.48
C GLY A 93 -7.46 9.07 -13.33
N GLY A 94 -8.13 9.39 -12.21
CA GLY A 94 -8.54 8.43 -11.19
C GLY A 94 -7.43 7.54 -10.64
N LEU A 95 -7.80 6.30 -10.30
CA LEU A 95 -6.91 5.30 -9.71
C LEU A 95 -5.69 5.04 -10.60
N LYS A 96 -5.88 4.87 -11.91
CA LYS A 96 -4.80 4.67 -12.88
C LYS A 96 -3.73 5.76 -12.78
N SER A 97 -4.12 7.02 -12.95
CA SER A 97 -3.18 8.15 -12.91
C SER A 97 -2.47 8.27 -11.55
N ARG A 98 -3.22 8.17 -10.44
CA ARG A 98 -2.67 8.36 -9.10
C ARG A 98 -1.72 7.24 -8.70
N VAL A 99 -2.11 5.99 -8.95
CA VAL A 99 -1.30 4.83 -8.54
C VAL A 99 -0.07 4.69 -9.45
N THR A 100 -0.20 4.79 -10.78
CA THR A 100 0.95 4.71 -11.71
C THR A 100 2.01 5.77 -11.38
N ARG A 101 1.60 6.97 -10.95
CA ARG A 101 2.55 7.98 -10.48
C ARG A 101 3.46 7.45 -9.38
N HIS A 102 2.93 6.71 -8.40
CA HIS A 102 3.73 6.24 -7.26
C HIS A 102 4.80 5.23 -7.69
N PHE A 103 4.55 4.46 -8.76
CA PHE A 103 5.52 3.53 -9.34
C PHE A 103 6.72 4.23 -10.02
N ASN A 104 6.55 5.44 -10.55
CA ASN A 104 7.65 6.17 -11.18
C ASN A 104 8.70 6.59 -10.14
N LYS A 105 9.94 6.09 -10.25
CA LYS A 105 11.05 6.47 -9.35
C LYS A 105 11.60 7.87 -9.64
N SER A 106 11.66 8.24 -10.91
CA SER A 106 12.24 9.48 -11.42
C SER A 106 11.22 10.63 -11.45
N LYS A 107 10.60 10.92 -10.29
CA LYS A 107 9.58 11.97 -10.17
C LYS A 107 10.23 13.36 -10.25
N ARG A 108 9.89 14.14 -11.29
CA ARG A 108 10.39 15.52 -11.46
C ARG A 108 10.00 16.45 -10.31
N ARG A 109 8.80 16.28 -9.77
CA ARG A 109 8.30 16.93 -8.54
C ARG A 109 7.63 15.88 -7.67
N LYS A 110 7.75 16.04 -6.34
CA LYS A 110 7.09 15.21 -5.33
C LYS A 110 5.96 16.07 -4.73
N PHE A 111 4.72 15.58 -4.81
CA PHE A 111 3.53 16.34 -4.38
C PHE A 111 2.90 15.73 -3.12
N TRP A 112 2.98 14.41 -2.98
CA TRP A 112 2.48 13.68 -1.81
C TRP A 112 3.63 13.14 -0.98
N HIS A 113 3.45 12.99 0.34
CA HIS A 113 4.49 12.40 1.20
C HIS A 113 4.94 11.03 0.70
N ILE A 114 4.01 10.20 0.22
CA ILE A 114 4.32 8.89 -0.37
C ILE A 114 5.21 8.96 -1.62
N ASP A 115 5.24 10.08 -2.35
CA ASP A 115 6.14 10.26 -3.49
C ASP A 115 7.61 10.26 -3.06
N TYR A 116 7.91 10.80 -1.87
CA TYR A 116 9.27 10.80 -1.32
C TYR A 116 9.72 9.39 -0.97
N LEU A 117 8.86 8.65 -0.28
CA LEU A 117 9.14 7.26 0.09
C LEU A 117 9.28 6.37 -1.15
N THR A 118 8.33 6.43 -2.07
CA THR A 118 8.33 5.58 -3.27
C THR A 118 9.38 5.98 -4.31
N ALA A 119 10.00 7.15 -4.23
CA ALA A 119 11.14 7.51 -5.10
C ALA A 119 12.44 6.81 -4.70
N SER A 120 12.55 6.30 -3.47
CA SER A 120 13.73 5.54 -3.02
C SER A 120 13.87 4.21 -3.76
N GLN A 121 15.10 3.83 -4.12
CA GLN A 121 15.42 2.55 -4.76
C GLN A 121 15.29 1.34 -3.81
N HIS A 122 15.28 1.60 -2.50
CA HIS A 122 15.15 0.57 -1.46
C HIS A 122 13.69 0.25 -1.11
N VAL A 123 12.74 0.95 -1.73
CA VAL A 123 11.30 0.77 -1.51
C VAL A 123 10.68 0.15 -2.75
N GLU A 124 9.95 -0.94 -2.60
CA GLU A 124 9.19 -1.56 -3.68
C GLU A 124 7.70 -1.50 -3.39
N ILE A 125 6.90 -1.15 -4.39
CA ILE A 125 5.46 -1.41 -4.33
C ILE A 125 5.27 -2.85 -4.80
N ILE A 126 4.74 -3.70 -3.92
CA ILE A 126 4.56 -5.14 -4.17
C ILE A 126 3.09 -5.51 -4.36
N GLY A 127 2.17 -4.59 -4.08
CA GLY A 127 0.76 -4.79 -4.36
C GLY A 127 -0.06 -3.51 -4.22
N VAL A 128 -1.26 -3.55 -4.77
CA VAL A 128 -2.25 -2.49 -4.71
C VAL A 128 -3.61 -3.13 -4.45
N ILE A 129 -4.26 -2.75 -3.35
CA ILE A 129 -5.67 -3.07 -3.08
C ILE A 129 -6.47 -1.81 -3.41
N TYR A 130 -7.52 -1.89 -4.22
CA TYR A 130 -8.28 -0.71 -4.63
C TYR A 130 -9.76 -0.99 -4.80
N SER A 131 -10.59 0.05 -4.71
CA SER A 131 -12.00 -0.02 -5.10
C SER A 131 -12.41 1.26 -5.81
N THR A 132 -13.18 1.13 -6.89
CA THR A 132 -13.76 2.28 -7.60
C THR A 132 -14.92 2.85 -6.80
N ILE A 133 -15.11 4.16 -6.89
CA ILE A 133 -16.20 4.87 -6.24
C ILE A 133 -16.95 5.64 -7.32
N THR A 134 -18.17 5.19 -7.58
CA THR A 134 -19.07 5.77 -8.59
C THR A 134 -19.91 6.91 -8.01
N ASN A 135 -20.32 6.79 -6.74
CA ASN A 135 -21.17 7.75 -6.04
C ASN A 135 -20.57 8.05 -4.66
N SER A 136 -19.93 9.21 -4.46
CA SER A 136 -19.82 9.82 -3.12
C SER A 136 -19.03 11.13 -3.17
N THR A 137 -19.71 12.26 -3.13
CA THR A 137 -19.08 13.53 -2.74
C THR A 137 -18.97 13.67 -1.22
N GLU A 138 -19.66 12.84 -0.42
CA GLU A 138 -19.79 13.06 1.03
C GLU A 138 -19.00 12.09 1.92
N ILE A 139 -18.78 10.83 1.50
CA ILE A 139 -18.12 9.83 2.35
C ILE A 139 -16.60 9.88 2.15
N ASP A 140 -15.87 10.14 3.23
CA ASP A 140 -14.40 10.11 3.23
C ASP A 140 -13.85 8.72 3.56
N TYR A 141 -14.02 7.79 2.62
CA TYR A 141 -13.55 6.40 2.76
C TYR A 141 -12.06 6.27 3.10
N GLU A 142 -11.22 7.23 2.69
CA GLU A 142 -9.80 7.27 3.01
C GLU A 142 -9.57 7.39 4.53
N SER A 143 -10.29 8.31 5.17
CA SER A 143 -10.22 8.52 6.62
C SER A 143 -10.86 7.37 7.40
N ILE A 144 -11.98 6.82 6.91
CA ILE A 144 -12.64 5.65 7.53
C ILE A 144 -11.67 4.46 7.52
N LEU A 145 -11.04 4.18 6.38
CA LEU A 145 -10.09 3.07 6.25
C LEU A 145 -8.84 3.29 7.12
N ALA A 146 -8.30 4.50 7.15
CA ALA A 146 -7.17 4.85 8.01
C ALA A 146 -7.50 4.64 9.50
N ASN A 147 -8.68 5.06 9.94
CA ASN A 147 -9.13 4.85 11.32
C ASN A 147 -9.34 3.37 11.66
N ASN A 148 -9.89 2.58 10.73
CA ASN A 148 -10.06 1.15 10.95
C ASN A 148 -8.72 0.40 11.03
N VAL A 149 -7.72 0.84 10.27
CA VAL A 149 -6.35 0.30 10.37
C VAL A 149 -5.70 0.61 11.71
N LEU A 150 -5.93 1.78 12.30
CA LEU A 150 -5.43 2.12 13.64
C LEU A 150 -5.94 1.17 14.73
N ASN A 151 -7.15 0.65 14.57
CA ASN A 151 -7.77 -0.28 15.52
C ASN A 151 -7.42 -1.75 15.24
N ASN A 152 -6.55 -2.02 14.26
CA ASN A 152 -6.15 -3.37 13.89
C ASN A 152 -4.78 -3.73 14.48
N GLU A 153 -4.71 -4.85 15.19
CA GLU A 153 -3.52 -5.33 15.90
C GLU A 153 -2.28 -5.58 15.01
N CYS A 154 -2.46 -5.68 13.69
CA CYS A 154 -1.35 -5.95 12.77
C CYS A 154 -0.65 -4.70 12.25
N PHE A 155 -1.10 -3.51 12.64
CA PHE A 155 -0.55 -2.25 12.14
C PHE A 155 -0.12 -1.32 13.28
N THR A 156 1.02 -0.67 13.09
CA THR A 156 1.44 0.48 13.91
C THR A 156 1.65 1.69 13.01
N ILE A 157 1.48 2.89 13.56
CA ILE A 157 1.76 4.13 12.85
C ILE A 157 3.25 4.15 12.46
N ALA A 158 3.55 4.26 11.16
CA ALA A 158 4.93 4.33 10.69
C ALA A 158 5.49 5.74 10.83
N CYS A 159 4.66 6.75 10.57
CA CYS A 159 5.01 8.14 10.70
C CYS A 159 3.74 8.96 10.96
N PRO A 160 3.62 9.68 12.10
CA PRO A 160 2.52 10.58 12.34
C PRO A 160 2.39 11.64 11.23
N ARG A 161 1.15 12.00 10.89
CA ARG A 161 0.78 13.00 9.87
C ARG A 161 1.20 12.66 8.43
N PHE A 162 1.79 11.50 8.17
CA PHE A 162 2.17 11.09 6.83
C PHE A 162 0.93 10.87 5.95
N GLY A 163 0.79 11.61 4.84
CA GLY A 163 -0.40 11.57 3.97
C GLY A 163 -1.62 12.32 4.51
N ALA A 164 -1.58 12.77 5.77
CA ALA A 164 -2.74 13.35 6.47
C ALA A 164 -2.63 14.87 6.69
N SER A 165 -1.73 15.58 6.01
CA SER A 165 -1.44 17.00 6.26
C SER A 165 -2.67 17.91 6.20
N ASP A 166 -3.56 17.68 5.23
CA ASP A 166 -4.81 18.39 5.00
C ASP A 166 -6.01 17.82 5.80
N LYS A 167 -5.85 16.64 6.41
CA LYS A 167 -6.88 15.96 7.21
C LYS A 167 -6.51 15.92 8.68
N ARG A 168 -6.94 16.94 9.42
CA ARG A 168 -6.62 17.09 10.86
C ARG A 168 -7.11 15.93 11.74
N ARG A 169 -8.15 15.22 11.31
CA ARG A 169 -8.72 14.07 12.03
C ARG A 169 -7.90 12.79 11.88
N ASP A 170 -7.08 12.72 10.84
CA ASP A 170 -6.33 11.50 10.52
C ASP A 170 -4.95 11.57 11.20
N VAL A 171 -4.62 10.51 11.95
CA VAL A 171 -3.32 10.42 12.63
C VAL A 171 -2.21 10.17 11.63
N SER A 172 -2.43 9.28 10.67
CA SER A 172 -1.50 8.96 9.58
C SER A 172 -2.25 8.20 8.48
N HIS A 173 -1.67 8.10 7.29
CA HIS A 173 -2.06 7.15 6.25
C HIS A 173 -0.97 6.12 5.95
N LEU A 174 0.18 6.19 6.63
CA LEU A 174 1.29 5.26 6.48
C LEU A 174 1.47 4.42 7.75
N TYR A 175 1.38 3.10 7.57
CA TYR A 175 1.41 2.14 8.67
C TYR A 175 2.43 1.04 8.39
N LYS A 176 3.10 0.57 9.44
CA LYS A 176 3.99 -0.59 9.39
C LYS A 176 3.19 -1.84 9.74
N CYS A 177 3.30 -2.88 8.92
CA CYS A 177 2.78 -4.20 9.22
C CYS A 177 3.72 -4.89 10.24
N ILE A 178 3.16 -5.33 11.37
CA ILE A 178 3.88 -6.04 12.45
C ILE A 178 3.49 -7.51 12.58
N CYS A 179 2.49 -7.95 11.81
CA CYS A 179 2.13 -9.36 11.63
C CYS A 179 2.83 -9.96 10.40
N HIS A 180 2.55 -11.25 10.14
CA HIS A 180 2.82 -11.86 8.84
C HIS A 180 2.10 -11.09 7.72
N ILE A 181 2.76 -10.89 6.58
CA ILE A 181 2.26 -10.03 5.51
C ILE A 181 0.89 -10.48 4.97
N ASN A 182 0.65 -11.78 4.82
CA ASN A 182 -0.64 -12.29 4.35
C ASN A 182 -1.78 -11.88 5.31
N ARG A 183 -1.53 -11.88 6.63
CA ARG A 183 -2.51 -11.43 7.63
C ARG A 183 -2.78 -9.93 7.50
N CYS A 184 -1.74 -9.12 7.30
CA CYS A 184 -1.91 -7.69 7.06
C CYS A 184 -2.75 -7.42 5.80
N ILE A 185 -2.45 -8.11 4.69
CA ILE A 185 -3.20 -7.98 3.44
C ILE A 185 -4.67 -8.39 3.65
N ASN A 186 -4.92 -9.53 4.30
CA ASN A 186 -6.28 -9.99 4.62
C ASN A 186 -7.06 -9.01 5.46
N ASN A 187 -6.40 -8.42 6.47
CA ASN A 187 -7.03 -7.40 7.29
C ASN A 187 -7.42 -6.19 6.43
N VAL A 188 -6.54 -5.69 5.55
CA VAL A 188 -6.89 -4.57 4.66
C VAL A 188 -8.05 -4.92 3.73
N VAL A 189 -8.02 -6.08 3.07
CA VAL A 189 -9.12 -6.53 2.20
C VAL A 189 -10.44 -6.62 2.98
N SER A 190 -10.41 -7.22 4.18
CA SER A 190 -11.57 -7.32 5.05
C SER A 190 -12.09 -5.95 5.49
N LEU A 191 -11.20 -4.99 5.75
CA LEU A 191 -11.57 -3.63 6.07
C LEU A 191 -12.28 -2.93 4.91
N PHE A 192 -11.83 -3.11 3.65
CA PHE A 192 -12.56 -2.59 2.48
C PHE A 192 -13.99 -3.16 2.41
N TYR A 193 -14.16 -4.48 2.55
CA TYR A 193 -15.50 -5.08 2.56
C TYR A 193 -16.35 -4.57 3.74
N SER A 194 -15.76 -4.39 4.93
CA SER A 194 -16.48 -3.94 6.13
C SER A 194 -17.08 -2.53 5.99
N ILE A 195 -16.52 -1.71 5.10
CA ILE A 195 -17.00 -0.35 4.81
C ILE A 195 -17.84 -0.30 3.53
N GLY A 196 -18.29 -1.45 3.02
CA GLY A 196 -19.18 -1.55 1.87
C GLY A 196 -18.49 -1.40 0.52
N LEU A 197 -17.15 -1.45 0.46
CA LEU A 197 -16.41 -1.42 -0.80
C LEU A 197 -16.17 -2.84 -1.34
N ASN A 198 -15.98 -2.92 -2.66
CA ASN A 198 -15.59 -4.15 -3.34
C ASN A 198 -14.13 -4.02 -3.80
N PRO A 199 -13.16 -4.47 -2.98
CA PRO A 199 -11.74 -4.36 -3.31
C PRO A 199 -11.35 -5.33 -4.42
N ARG A 200 -10.48 -4.86 -5.30
CA ARG A 200 -9.66 -5.67 -6.20
C ARG A 200 -8.22 -5.55 -5.77
N THR A 201 -7.44 -6.60 -5.99
CA THR A 201 -6.04 -6.65 -5.57
C THR A 201 -5.15 -7.00 -6.75
N ILE A 202 -4.06 -6.25 -6.91
CA ILE A 202 -3.03 -6.55 -7.89
C ILE A 202 -1.71 -6.75 -7.14
N PHE A 203 -1.00 -7.85 -7.38
CA PHE A 203 0.31 -8.12 -6.80
C PHE A 203 1.42 -8.14 -7.84
N ARG A 204 2.63 -7.86 -7.39
CA ARG A 204 3.84 -8.04 -8.18
C ARG A 204 4.22 -9.52 -8.20
N PHE A 205 4.44 -10.06 -9.40
CA PHE A 205 5.04 -11.39 -9.60
C PHE A 205 6.48 -11.28 -10.10
#